data_AF-A0A836INS2-F1
#
_entry.id   AF-A0A836INS2-F1
#
_cell.length_a   1.000
_cell.length_b   1.000
_cell.length_c   1.000
_cell.angle_alpha   90.00
_cell.angle_beta   90.00
_cell.angle_gamma   90.00
#
_symmetry.space_group_name_H-M   'P 1'
#
loop_
_entity.id
_entity.type
_entity.pdbx_description
1 polymer ?
#
loop_
_entity_poly.entity_id
_entity_poly.type
_entity_poly.pdbx_seq_one_letter_code
_entity_poly.pdbx_strand_id
1 'polypeptide(L)'
;MGFSESKSKPPRSAEEPERSQITPSDKARLQLKLQRDNLQGAVRKYERVVSLEHEKAREFMRAGNKRKALYCLKREKAQQSQISIVTDMLDNVQHLIDTMEFAQIQGEVVAAMRNGKCELDNLNKMLNIDDIERLMNETSESIEEANQINAVLSQPLAGVSDDDELLRELERSSATQKVDEELPKLTVPGHSLPQKGSALSGKEEENDKDEDAVPTSQYA
;
A
#
# COMPACT_ATOMS: atom_id res chain seq x y z
N MET A 1 -21.52 -65.41 11.83
CA MET A 1 -22.59 -64.39 11.88
C MET A 1 -22.67 -63.86 13.32
N GLY A 2 -22.79 -62.54 13.49
CA GLY A 2 -23.02 -61.85 14.79
C GLY A 2 -21.77 -61.17 15.33
N PHE A 3 -21.25 -60.10 14.71
CA PHE A 3 -21.59 -58.68 14.95
C PHE A 3 -21.46 -58.23 16.40
N SER A 4 -20.31 -57.62 16.67
CA SER A 4 -19.97 -56.76 17.81
C SER A 4 -20.72 -55.44 17.74
N GLU A 5 -21.52 -55.12 18.75
CA GLU A 5 -22.17 -53.81 18.90
C GLU A 5 -21.65 -53.10 20.17
N SER A 6 -20.47 -52.50 20.07
CA SER A 6 -20.01 -51.49 21.02
C SER A 6 -20.26 -50.10 20.40
N LYS A 7 -21.44 -49.53 20.67
CA LYS A 7 -21.74 -48.14 20.33
C LYS A 7 -20.93 -47.21 21.24
N SER A 8 -19.74 -46.83 20.80
CA SER A 8 -19.02 -45.68 21.34
C SER A 8 -19.61 -44.40 20.75
N LYS A 9 -20.38 -43.70 21.57
CA LYS A 9 -20.87 -42.34 21.35
C LYS A 9 -19.67 -41.39 21.14
N PRO A 10 -19.61 -40.58 20.07
CA PRO A 10 -18.54 -39.59 19.95
C PRO A 10 -18.78 -38.48 20.99
N PRO A 11 -17.75 -38.01 21.72
CA PRO A 11 -17.89 -36.78 22.49
C PRO A 11 -18.03 -35.63 21.49
N ARG A 12 -19.11 -34.85 21.62
CA ARG A 12 -19.24 -33.52 21.02
C ARG A 12 -18.03 -32.68 21.45
N SER A 13 -17.11 -32.42 20.55
CA SER A 13 -16.18 -31.30 20.68
C SER A 13 -16.98 -30.02 20.43
N ALA A 14 -17.64 -29.54 21.49
CA ALA A 14 -18.02 -28.14 21.56
C ALA A 14 -16.70 -27.36 21.63
N GLU A 15 -16.33 -26.71 20.52
CA GLU A 15 -15.33 -25.65 20.52
C GLU A 15 -15.86 -24.53 21.42
N GLU A 16 -15.41 -24.55 22.67
CA GLU A 16 -15.53 -23.38 23.54
C GLU A 16 -14.80 -22.22 22.86
N PRO A 17 -15.34 -20.99 22.88
CA PRO A 17 -14.67 -19.85 22.28
C PRO A 17 -13.30 -19.72 22.94
N GLU A 18 -12.23 -19.85 22.16
CA GLU A 18 -10.87 -19.68 22.64
C GLU A 18 -10.79 -18.35 23.37
N ARG A 19 -10.62 -18.43 24.70
CA ARG A 19 -10.38 -17.25 25.52
C ARG A 19 -9.11 -16.63 24.97
N SER A 20 -9.24 -15.43 24.39
CA SER A 20 -8.16 -14.67 23.78
C SER A 20 -6.93 -14.70 24.69
N GLN A 21 -5.92 -15.46 24.30
CA GLN A 21 -4.71 -15.63 25.08
C GLN A 21 -3.99 -14.28 25.09
N ILE A 22 -3.84 -13.70 26.28
CA ILE A 22 -3.14 -12.43 26.47
C ILE A 22 -1.70 -12.63 26.00
N THR A 23 -1.31 -11.94 24.93
CA THR A 23 0.07 -12.02 24.46
C THR A 23 1.01 -11.25 25.39
N PRO A 24 2.31 -11.59 25.45
CA PRO A 24 3.29 -10.79 26.20
C PRO A 24 3.32 -9.32 25.74
N SER A 25 3.03 -9.05 24.45
CA SER A 25 2.86 -7.69 23.92
C SER A 25 1.70 -6.94 24.56
N ASP A 26 0.54 -7.60 24.72
CA ASP A 26 -0.63 -6.98 25.35
C ASP A 26 -0.36 -6.61 26.81
N LYS A 27 0.38 -7.47 27.52
CA LYS A 27 0.81 -7.20 28.90
C LYS A 27 1.76 -6.00 28.97
N ALA A 28 2.71 -5.89 28.05
CA ALA A 28 3.63 -4.75 27.97
C ALA A 28 2.88 -3.45 27.68
N ARG A 29 1.93 -3.46 26.74
CA ARG A 29 1.04 -2.32 26.45
C ARG A 29 0.27 -1.88 27.68
N LEU A 30 -0.32 -2.83 28.40
CA LEU A 30 -1.07 -2.55 29.61
C LEU A 30 -0.18 -1.90 30.68
N GLN A 31 1.04 -2.41 30.88
CA GLN A 31 1.99 -1.83 31.84
C GLN A 31 2.36 -0.40 31.49
N LEU A 32 2.62 -0.10 30.21
CA LEU A 32 2.92 1.26 29.76
C LEU A 32 1.73 2.21 29.95
N LYS A 33 0.51 1.75 29.63
CA LYS A 33 -0.72 2.54 29.85
C LYS A 33 -0.96 2.81 31.35
N LEU A 34 -0.76 1.81 32.20
CA LEU A 34 -0.84 1.97 33.65
C LEU A 34 0.19 2.99 34.14
N GLN A 35 1.43 2.93 33.63
CA GLN A 35 2.46 3.88 33.98
C GLN A 35 2.08 5.30 33.56
N ARG A 36 1.57 5.49 32.33
CA ARG A 36 1.06 6.78 31.86
C ARG A 36 -0.01 7.34 32.80
N ASP A 37 -1.00 6.52 33.17
CA ASP A 37 -2.10 6.95 34.04
C ASP A 37 -1.60 7.32 35.45
N ASN A 38 -0.62 6.58 35.97
CA ASN A 38 0.06 6.91 37.23
C ASN A 38 0.80 8.26 37.16
N LEU A 39 1.49 8.54 36.05
CA LEU A 39 2.18 9.81 35.84
C LEU A 39 1.21 10.98 35.69
N GLN A 40 0.13 10.80 34.94
CA GLN A 40 -0.96 11.78 34.87
C GLN A 40 -1.55 12.06 36.26
N GLY A 41 -1.76 11.01 37.06
CA GLY A 41 -2.20 11.13 38.44
C GLY A 41 -1.19 11.89 39.31
N ALA A 42 0.11 11.71 39.10
CA ALA A 42 1.16 12.43 39.79
C ALA A 42 1.19 13.92 39.41
N VAL A 43 1.09 14.27 38.13
CA VAL A 43 1.00 15.66 37.64
C VAL A 43 -0.17 16.38 38.33
N ARG A 44 -1.38 15.79 38.30
CA ARG A 44 -2.57 16.36 38.95
C ARG A 44 -2.42 16.51 40.48
N LYS A 45 -1.61 15.68 41.13
CA LYS A 45 -1.28 15.83 42.55
C LYS A 45 -0.34 17.01 42.76
N TYR A 46 0.71 17.14 41.96
CA TYR A 46 1.66 18.24 42.05
C TYR A 46 1.01 19.60 41.73
N GLU A 47 0.14 19.68 40.73
CA GLU A 47 -0.62 20.90 40.40
C GLU A 47 -1.51 21.37 41.56
N ARG A 48 -2.16 20.43 42.25
CA ARG A 48 -2.93 20.73 43.48
C ARG A 48 -2.03 21.24 44.60
N VAL A 49 -0.83 20.70 44.74
CA VAL A 49 0.13 21.19 45.74
C VAL A 49 0.60 22.60 45.36
N VAL A 50 0.93 22.85 44.09
CA VAL A 50 1.36 24.17 43.59
C VAL A 50 0.30 25.24 43.88
N SER A 51 -0.96 24.98 43.53
CA SER A 51 -2.07 25.92 43.81
C SER A 51 -2.24 26.22 45.30
N LEU A 52 -2.17 25.20 46.16
CA LEU A 52 -2.22 25.39 47.61
C LEU A 52 -1.03 26.18 48.16
N GLU A 53 0.18 25.97 47.63
CA GLU A 53 1.37 26.73 48.03
C GLU A 53 1.30 28.19 47.56
N HIS A 54 0.72 28.42 46.39
CA HIS A 54 0.47 29.75 45.85
C HIS A 54 -0.51 30.53 46.73
N GLU A 55 -1.61 29.91 47.15
CA GLU A 55 -2.59 30.50 48.06
C GLU A 55 -1.95 30.85 49.42
N LYS A 56 -1.20 29.92 50.02
CA LYS A 56 -0.46 30.17 51.27
C LYS A 56 0.56 31.29 51.14
N ALA A 57 1.27 31.36 50.01
CA ALA A 57 2.20 32.46 49.75
C ALA A 57 1.47 33.80 49.75
N ARG A 58 0.28 33.85 49.11
CA ARG A 58 -0.59 35.04 49.06
C ARG A 58 -1.09 35.44 50.45
N GLU A 59 -1.47 34.48 51.29
CA GLU A 59 -1.85 34.73 52.69
C GLU A 59 -0.70 35.30 53.52
N PHE A 60 0.50 34.72 53.42
CA PHE A 60 1.67 35.25 54.16
C PHE A 60 2.11 36.62 53.67
N MET A 61 1.91 36.95 52.39
CA MET A 61 2.12 38.31 51.89
C MET A 61 1.13 39.30 52.51
N ARG A 62 -0.16 38.95 52.61
CA ARG A 62 -1.18 39.78 53.27
C ARG A 62 -0.89 39.97 54.76
N ALA A 63 -0.38 38.94 55.43
CA ALA A 63 0.05 39.01 56.82
C ALA A 63 1.39 39.75 57.04
N GLY A 64 2.02 40.30 55.99
CA GLY A 64 3.27 41.03 56.07
C GLY A 64 4.52 40.17 56.32
N ASN A 65 4.40 38.84 56.36
CA ASN A 65 5.51 37.94 56.67
C ASN A 65 6.27 37.50 55.40
N LYS A 66 7.15 38.39 54.93
CA LYS A 66 7.93 38.20 53.69
C LYS A 66 8.81 36.94 53.68
N ARG A 67 9.38 36.55 54.82
CA ARG A 67 10.26 35.36 54.92
C ARG A 67 9.49 34.06 54.65
N LYS A 68 8.30 33.92 55.24
CA LYS A 68 7.44 32.75 55.03
C LYS A 68 6.86 32.71 53.62
N ALA A 69 6.44 33.85 53.08
CA ALA A 69 5.97 33.94 51.70
C ALA A 69 7.05 33.50 50.69
N LEU A 70 8.29 33.96 50.86
CA LEU A 70 9.41 33.59 50.00
C LEU A 70 9.76 32.08 50.08
N TYR A 71 9.58 31.47 51.25
CA TYR A 71 9.73 30.02 51.40
C TYR A 71 8.66 29.25 50.62
N CYS A 72 7.39 29.65 50.70
CA CYS A 72 6.30 29.05 49.93
C CYS A 72 6.54 29.17 48.41
N LEU A 73 6.96 30.34 47.92
CA LEU A 73 7.29 30.55 46.50
C LEU A 73 8.46 29.68 46.03
N LYS A 74 9.50 29.48 46.87
CA LYS A 74 10.59 28.55 46.54
C LYS A 74 10.10 27.11 46.42
N ARG A 75 9.19 26.70 47.32
CA ARG A 75 8.59 25.37 47.30
C ARG A 75 7.69 25.18 46.09
N GLU A 76 6.89 26.19 45.75
CA GLU A 76 6.06 26.24 44.54
C GLU A 76 6.93 26.03 43.28
N LYS A 77 8.02 26.79 43.15
CA LYS A 77 8.96 26.63 42.01
C LYS A 77 9.57 25.23 41.93
N ALA A 78 9.93 24.63 43.06
CA ALA A 78 10.46 23.26 43.08
C ALA A 78 9.41 22.24 42.61
N GLN A 79 8.15 22.39 43.03
CA GLN A 79 7.05 21.54 42.57
C GLN A 79 6.77 21.73 41.08
N GLN A 80 6.88 22.96 40.57
CA GLN A 80 6.70 23.24 39.15
C GLN A 80 7.82 22.64 38.28
N SER A 81 9.05 22.63 38.79
CA SER A 81 10.15 21.87 38.16
C SER A 81 9.85 20.37 38.14
N GLN A 82 9.27 19.82 39.21
CA GLN A 82 8.88 18.42 39.26
C GLN A 82 7.76 18.09 38.27
N ILE A 83 6.78 19.00 38.10
CA ILE A 83 5.75 18.87 37.07
C ILE A 83 6.40 18.77 35.70
N SER A 84 7.33 19.67 35.36
CA SER A 84 8.04 19.61 34.08
C SER A 84 8.70 18.25 33.84
N ILE A 85 9.48 17.75 34.83
CA ILE A 85 10.18 16.46 34.72
C ILE A 85 9.19 15.30 34.53
N VAL A 86 8.07 15.31 35.26
CA VAL A 86 7.06 14.24 35.14
C VAL A 86 6.31 14.33 33.81
N THR A 87 6.06 15.53 33.29
CA THR A 87 5.49 15.73 31.95
C THR A 87 6.43 15.21 30.88
N ASP A 88 7.73 15.52 30.95
CA ASP A 88 8.72 14.96 30.01
C ASP A 88 8.73 13.43 30.05
N MET A 89 8.62 12.85 31.25
CA MET A 89 8.54 11.40 31.41
C MET A 89 7.23 10.82 30.86
N LEU A 90 6.12 11.54 30.96
CA LEU A 90 4.83 11.16 30.39
C LEU A 90 4.92 11.14 28.86
N ASP A 91 5.52 12.17 28.25
CA ASP A 91 5.72 12.26 26.81
C ASP A 91 6.57 11.09 26.31
N ASN A 92 7.66 10.77 27.02
CA ASN A 92 8.49 9.59 26.72
C ASN A 92 7.69 8.27 26.77
N VAL A 93 6.81 8.09 27.76
CA VAL A 93 5.95 6.89 27.86
C VAL A 93 4.95 6.86 26.71
N GLN A 94 4.36 8.00 26.34
CA GLN A 94 3.42 8.08 25.23
C GLN A 94 4.11 7.73 23.90
N HIS A 95 5.29 8.29 23.64
CA HIS A 95 6.09 7.94 22.47
C HIS A 95 6.44 6.45 22.40
N LEU A 96 6.73 5.82 23.55
CA LEU A 96 7.00 4.38 23.60
C LEU A 96 5.75 3.55 23.27
N ILE A 97 4.57 3.99 23.72
CA ILE A 97 3.30 3.35 23.36
C ILE A 97 3.07 3.45 21.85
N ASP A 98 3.23 4.64 21.27
CA ASP A 98 3.02 4.87 19.84
C ASP A 98 4.01 4.03 19.01
N THR A 99 5.27 3.96 19.43
CA THR A 99 6.30 3.13 18.79
C THR A 99 5.96 1.64 18.86
N MET A 100 5.42 1.18 19.99
CA MET A 100 4.98 -0.21 20.16
C MET A 100 3.79 -0.55 19.26
N GLU A 101 2.82 0.36 19.13
CA GLU A 101 1.68 0.21 18.22
C GLU A 101 2.13 0.17 16.76
N PHE A 102 3.06 1.04 16.38
CA PHE A 102 3.67 1.02 15.05
C PHE A 102 4.42 -0.29 14.78
N ALA A 103 5.22 -0.78 15.75
CA ALA A 103 5.94 -2.04 15.62
C ALA A 103 5.00 -3.25 15.45
N GLN A 104 3.81 -3.22 16.07
CA GLN A 104 2.81 -4.26 15.85
C GLN A 104 2.32 -4.26 14.40
N ILE A 105 1.96 -3.10 13.87
CA ILE A 105 1.52 -2.96 12.47
C ILE A 105 2.63 -3.43 11.53
N GLN A 106 3.88 -3.05 11.81
CA GLN A 106 5.02 -3.50 11.02
C GLN A 106 5.17 -5.04 11.06
N GLY A 107 4.93 -5.67 12.20
CA GLY A 107 4.90 -7.12 12.33
C GLY A 107 3.82 -7.78 11.48
N GLU A 108 2.61 -7.21 11.46
CA GLU A 108 1.49 -7.67 10.63
C GLU A 108 1.81 -7.54 9.13
N VAL A 109 2.41 -6.42 8.71
CA VAL A 109 2.87 -6.23 7.32
C VAL A 109 3.91 -7.29 6.93
N VAL A 110 4.89 -7.56 7.79
CA VAL A 110 5.90 -8.61 7.53
C VAL A 110 5.26 -9.99 7.47
N ALA A 111 4.27 -10.29 8.32
CA ALA A 111 3.53 -11.54 8.25
C ALA A 111 2.75 -11.67 6.93
N ALA A 112 2.10 -10.60 6.48
CA ALA A 112 1.42 -10.56 5.18
C ALA A 112 2.41 -10.76 4.01
N MET A 113 3.59 -10.15 4.06
CA MET A 113 4.65 -10.37 3.06
C MET A 113 5.14 -11.82 3.05
N ARG A 114 5.28 -12.47 4.22
CA ARG A 114 5.65 -13.89 4.30
C ARG A 114 4.58 -14.78 3.68
N ASN A 115 3.31 -14.52 3.97
CA ASN A 115 2.20 -15.25 3.36
C ASN A 115 2.19 -15.04 1.84
N GLY A 116 2.33 -13.80 1.37
CA GLY A 116 2.44 -13.50 -0.06
C GLY A 116 3.60 -14.23 -0.72
N LYS A 117 4.77 -14.30 -0.06
CA LYS A 117 5.90 -15.11 -0.55
C LYS A 117 5.54 -16.60 -0.63
N CYS A 118 4.92 -17.17 0.40
CA CYS A 118 4.52 -18.58 0.38
C CYS A 118 3.51 -18.88 -0.75
N GLU A 119 2.56 -17.99 -1.00
CA GLU A 119 1.61 -18.14 -2.12
C GLU A 119 2.31 -18.02 -3.48
N LEU A 120 3.26 -17.09 -3.62
CA LEU A 120 4.10 -17.00 -4.83
C LEU A 120 4.96 -18.25 -5.03
N ASP A 121 5.57 -18.78 -3.97
CA ASP A 121 6.34 -20.01 -4.01
C ASP A 121 5.44 -21.21 -4.38
N ASN A 122 4.19 -21.23 -3.92
CA ASN A 122 3.22 -22.26 -4.30
C ASN A 122 2.77 -22.12 -5.76
N LEU A 123 2.49 -20.91 -6.23
CA LEU A 123 2.14 -20.63 -7.62
C LEU A 123 3.31 -21.02 -8.54
N ASN A 124 4.54 -20.68 -8.17
CA ASN A 124 5.74 -21.07 -8.92
C ASN A 124 5.98 -22.59 -8.92
N LYS A 125 5.50 -23.34 -7.90
CA LYS A 125 5.53 -24.80 -7.92
C LYS A 125 4.43 -25.39 -8.80
N MET A 126 3.24 -24.77 -8.82
CA MET A 126 2.13 -25.19 -9.68
C MET A 126 2.42 -24.91 -11.16
N LEU A 127 3.07 -23.78 -11.45
CA LEU A 127 3.68 -23.50 -12.74
C LEU A 127 4.97 -24.31 -12.83
N ASN A 128 4.86 -25.62 -13.04
CA ASN A 128 6.00 -26.55 -13.06
C ASN A 128 7.18 -25.93 -13.82
N ILE A 129 8.29 -25.74 -13.12
CA ILE A 129 9.54 -25.25 -13.72
C ILE A 129 9.93 -26.16 -14.90
N ASP A 130 9.68 -27.47 -14.78
CA ASP A 130 9.91 -28.45 -15.84
C ASP A 130 9.11 -28.16 -17.12
N ASP A 131 7.86 -27.68 -17.01
CA ASP A 131 7.02 -27.33 -18.16
C ASP A 131 7.51 -26.02 -18.82
N ILE A 132 8.02 -25.08 -18.02
CA ILE A 132 8.61 -23.83 -18.51
C ILE A 132 9.97 -24.10 -19.17
N GLU A 133 10.83 -24.93 -18.58
CA GLU A 133 12.11 -25.34 -19.16
C GLU A 133 11.90 -26.08 -20.48
N ARG A 134 10.92 -27.00 -20.53
CA ARG A 134 10.56 -27.70 -21.76
C ARG A 134 10.04 -26.75 -22.83
N LEU A 135 9.11 -25.85 -22.49
CA LEU A 135 8.59 -24.86 -23.44
C LEU A 135 9.68 -23.91 -23.94
N MET A 136 10.61 -23.48 -23.07
CA MET A 136 11.73 -22.64 -23.44
C MET A 136 12.70 -23.36 -24.38
N ASN A 137 13.00 -24.65 -24.14
CA ASN A 137 13.81 -25.46 -25.04
C ASN A 137 13.11 -25.67 -26.39
N GLU A 138 11.83 -26.06 -26.41
CA GLU A 138 11.04 -26.25 -27.64
C GLU A 138 10.92 -24.94 -28.45
N THR A 139 10.82 -23.79 -27.77
CA THR A 139 10.78 -22.47 -28.42
C THR A 139 12.16 -22.07 -28.95
N SER A 140 13.24 -22.35 -28.22
CA SER A 140 14.61 -22.08 -28.68
C SER A 140 14.94 -22.92 -29.92
N GLU A 141 14.61 -24.22 -29.90
CA GLU A 141 14.74 -25.12 -31.05
C GLU A 141 13.92 -24.62 -32.24
N SER A 142 12.66 -24.22 -32.02
CA SER A 142 11.81 -23.66 -33.10
C SER A 142 12.36 -22.35 -33.68
N ILE A 143 12.96 -21.49 -32.85
CA ILE A 143 13.61 -20.25 -33.31
C ILE A 143 14.87 -20.57 -34.11
N GLU A 144 15.67 -21.54 -33.66
CA GLU A 144 16.86 -22.02 -34.38
C GLU A 144 16.49 -22.64 -35.72
N GLU A 145 15.45 -23.48 -35.78
CA GLU A 145 14.90 -24.04 -37.01
C GLU A 145 14.39 -22.94 -37.94
N ALA A 146 13.64 -21.95 -37.44
CA ALA A 146 13.18 -20.82 -38.24
C ALA A 146 14.36 -20.00 -38.79
N ASN A 147 15.42 -19.82 -38.01
CA ASN A 147 16.64 -19.16 -38.46
C ASN A 147 17.40 -19.99 -39.49
N GLN A 148 17.45 -21.32 -39.32
CA GLN A 148 18.05 -22.23 -40.29
C GLN A 148 17.26 -22.25 -41.60
N ILE A 149 15.93 -22.28 -41.54
CA ILE A 149 15.05 -22.15 -42.71
C ILE A 149 15.28 -20.81 -43.39
N ASN A 150 15.29 -19.71 -42.63
CA ASN A 150 15.60 -18.40 -43.20
C ASN A 150 17.00 -18.36 -43.83
N ALA A 151 18.02 -18.98 -43.21
CA ALA A 151 19.37 -19.05 -43.76
C ALA A 151 19.45 -19.89 -45.04
N VAL A 152 18.69 -20.99 -45.13
CA VAL A 152 18.59 -21.84 -46.32
C VAL A 152 17.79 -21.15 -47.43
N LEU A 153 16.71 -20.45 -47.10
CA LEU A 153 15.93 -19.65 -48.06
C LEU A 153 16.67 -18.40 -48.53
N SER A 154 17.51 -17.81 -47.67
CA SER A 154 18.37 -16.67 -48.02
C SER A 154 19.66 -17.09 -48.73
N GLN A 155 19.95 -18.39 -48.81
CA GLN A 155 21.05 -18.86 -49.65
C GLN A 155 20.68 -18.53 -51.11
N PRO A 156 21.50 -17.77 -51.84
CA PRO A 156 21.24 -17.48 -53.24
C PRO A 156 21.09 -18.80 -53.97
N LEU A 157 19.92 -19.05 -54.57
CA LEU A 157 19.68 -20.27 -55.33
C LEU A 157 20.67 -20.25 -56.50
N ALA A 158 21.69 -21.11 -56.45
CA ALA A 158 22.73 -21.18 -57.46
C ALA A 158 22.10 -21.55 -58.82
N GLY A 159 21.80 -20.53 -59.63
CA GLY A 159 21.13 -20.68 -60.93
C GLY A 159 19.90 -19.79 -61.15
N VAL A 160 19.49 -18.94 -60.20
CA VAL A 160 18.54 -17.84 -60.50
C VAL A 160 19.35 -16.70 -61.09
N SER A 161 18.92 -16.20 -62.26
CA SER A 161 19.54 -15.03 -62.91
C SER A 161 19.75 -13.90 -61.89
N ASP A 162 20.88 -13.21 -62.02
CA ASP A 162 21.26 -12.05 -61.20
C ASP A 162 20.06 -11.12 -61.02
N ASP A 163 19.82 -10.61 -59.81
CA ASP A 163 18.66 -9.74 -59.53
C ASP A 163 18.58 -8.55 -60.50
N ASP A 164 19.74 -8.09 -61.01
CA ASP A 164 19.89 -7.02 -62.01
C ASP A 164 19.44 -7.41 -63.44
N GLU A 165 19.41 -8.70 -63.78
CA GLU A 165 18.91 -9.23 -65.05
C GLU A 165 17.38 -9.39 -65.01
N LEU A 166 16.84 -9.89 -63.88
CA LEU A 166 15.40 -9.99 -63.64
C LEU A 166 14.73 -8.61 -63.53
N LEU A 167 15.36 -7.64 -62.87
CA LEU A 167 14.88 -6.25 -62.82
C LEU A 167 14.79 -5.63 -64.22
N ARG A 168 15.77 -5.90 -65.09
CA ARG A 168 15.74 -5.45 -66.49
C ARG A 168 14.65 -6.12 -67.31
N GLU A 169 14.37 -7.40 -67.08
CA GLU A 169 13.26 -8.09 -67.74
C GLU A 169 11.89 -7.57 -67.27
N LEU A 170 11.75 -7.27 -65.97
CA LEU A 170 10.53 -6.71 -65.39
C LEU A 170 10.27 -5.26 -65.81
N GLU A 171 11.31 -4.42 -65.92
CA GLU A 171 11.19 -3.10 -66.52
C GLU A 171 10.75 -3.18 -67.99
N ARG A 172 11.25 -4.19 -68.72
CA ARG A 172 10.86 -4.40 -70.12
C ARG A 172 9.41 -4.87 -70.26
N SER A 173 8.93 -5.75 -69.38
CA SER A 173 7.54 -6.24 -69.39
C SER A 173 6.56 -5.19 -68.88
N SER A 174 6.91 -4.42 -67.84
CA SER A 174 6.07 -3.32 -67.32
C SER A 174 6.01 -2.14 -68.29
N ALA A 175 7.07 -1.85 -69.04
CA ALA A 175 7.05 -0.84 -70.10
C ALA A 175 6.14 -1.24 -71.27
N THR A 176 5.91 -2.54 -71.51
CA THR A 176 4.98 -3.02 -72.55
C THR A 176 3.53 -3.11 -72.07
N GLN A 177 3.30 -3.08 -70.75
CA GLN A 177 1.98 -3.23 -70.13
C GLN A 177 1.44 -1.91 -69.56
N LYS A 178 1.70 -0.79 -70.25
CA LYS A 178 0.91 0.44 -70.06
C LYS A 178 -0.34 0.37 -70.95
N VAL A 179 -1.29 -0.47 -70.54
CA VAL A 179 -2.68 -0.37 -71.02
C VAL A 179 -3.43 0.40 -69.94
N ASP A 180 -3.94 1.56 -70.30
CA ASP A 180 -4.79 2.40 -69.46
C ASP A 180 -5.99 1.58 -68.92
N GLU A 181 -5.94 1.17 -67.66
CA GLU A 181 -7.11 0.70 -66.92
C GLU A 181 -7.55 1.78 -65.93
N GLU A 182 -8.48 2.61 -66.39
CA GLU A 182 -9.25 3.55 -65.59
C GLU A 182 -10.13 2.75 -64.61
N LEU A 183 -9.66 2.57 -63.37
CA LEU A 183 -10.46 1.91 -62.33
C LEU A 183 -11.72 2.74 -62.01
N PRO A 184 -12.93 2.16 -62.10
CA PRO A 184 -14.15 2.86 -61.76
C PRO A 184 -14.21 3.10 -60.25
N LYS A 185 -14.47 4.35 -59.84
CA LYS A 185 -14.63 4.74 -58.42
C LYS A 185 -15.83 4.02 -57.82
N LEU A 186 -15.61 2.99 -57.00
CA LEU A 186 -16.66 2.42 -56.17
C LEU A 186 -17.05 3.40 -55.05
N THR A 187 -18.33 3.72 -54.98
CA THR A 187 -18.95 4.49 -53.90
C THR A 187 -19.16 3.57 -52.69
N VAL A 188 -18.61 3.91 -51.53
CA VAL A 188 -18.76 3.12 -50.29
C VAL A 188 -19.97 3.66 -49.50
N PRO A 189 -21.05 2.89 -49.25
CA PRO A 189 -22.18 3.36 -48.45
C PRO A 189 -21.81 3.45 -46.96
N GLY A 190 -22.00 4.62 -46.35
CA GLY A 190 -21.81 4.81 -44.92
C GLY A 190 -22.97 4.22 -44.10
N HIS A 191 -22.68 3.22 -43.27
CA HIS A 191 -23.61 2.76 -42.24
C HIS A 191 -23.09 3.13 -40.85
N SER A 192 -23.87 3.92 -40.12
CA SER A 192 -23.61 4.29 -38.72
C SER A 192 -23.77 3.08 -37.81
N LEU A 193 -22.82 2.86 -36.89
CA LEU A 193 -22.89 1.81 -35.86
C LEU A 193 -23.85 2.22 -34.71
N PRO A 194 -24.56 1.26 -34.09
CA PRO A 194 -25.58 1.57 -33.07
C PRO A 194 -24.94 1.91 -31.73
N GLN A 195 -25.37 3.02 -31.12
CA GLN A 195 -25.01 3.41 -29.75
C GLN A 195 -25.82 2.58 -28.74
N LYS A 196 -25.10 1.84 -27.88
CA LYS A 196 -25.68 1.14 -26.73
C LYS A 196 -25.86 2.12 -25.57
N GLY A 197 -27.09 2.25 -25.10
CA GLY A 197 -27.49 3.21 -24.09
C GLY A 197 -26.86 2.99 -22.71
N SER A 198 -26.68 4.09 -22.00
CA SER A 198 -26.49 4.15 -20.56
C SER A 198 -27.45 5.20 -20.02
N ALA A 199 -28.60 4.74 -19.52
CA ALA A 199 -29.40 5.51 -18.58
C ALA A 199 -28.66 5.54 -17.24
N LEU A 200 -28.61 6.69 -16.58
CA LEU A 200 -29.19 6.89 -15.24
C LEU A 200 -28.99 8.34 -14.79
N SER A 201 -30.07 8.83 -14.19
CA SER A 201 -30.32 10.18 -13.71
C SER A 201 -29.54 10.50 -12.43
N GLY A 202 -29.10 11.76 -12.31
CA GLY A 202 -28.72 12.39 -11.05
C GLY A 202 -28.89 13.90 -11.18
N LYS A 203 -30.01 14.42 -10.65
CA LYS A 203 -30.27 15.85 -10.43
C LYS A 203 -29.24 16.45 -9.48
N GLU A 204 -28.85 17.69 -9.69
CA GLU A 204 -28.69 18.71 -8.64
C GLU A 204 -28.67 20.11 -9.29
N GLU A 205 -29.60 20.96 -8.85
CA GLU A 205 -29.66 22.39 -9.15
C GLU A 205 -28.99 23.18 -8.03
N GLU A 206 -28.44 24.33 -8.43
CA GLU A 206 -28.46 25.64 -7.75
C GLU A 206 -27.23 26.15 -6.94
N ASN A 207 -26.80 27.36 -7.37
CA ASN A 207 -26.12 28.48 -6.70
C ASN A 207 -24.78 28.29 -5.97
N ASP A 208 -23.77 29.11 -6.30
CA ASP A 208 -23.67 30.47 -5.76
C ASP A 208 -22.64 31.35 -6.52
N LYS A 209 -22.91 32.66 -6.50
CA LYS A 209 -21.96 33.74 -6.87
C LYS A 209 -20.93 33.89 -5.74
N ASP A 210 -19.74 34.46 -5.81
CA ASP A 210 -19.27 35.71 -6.41
C ASP A 210 -17.76 35.84 -6.02
N GLU A 211 -17.02 36.70 -6.75
CA GLU A 211 -15.82 37.47 -6.33
C GLU A 211 -14.37 36.90 -6.44
N ASP A 212 -13.57 37.73 -7.13
CA ASP A 212 -12.17 38.12 -6.87
C ASP A 212 -10.94 37.41 -7.49
N ALA A 213 -10.58 37.93 -8.67
CA ALA A 213 -9.33 38.66 -8.97
C ALA A 213 -7.93 38.03 -8.73
N VAL A 214 -7.26 37.70 -9.87
CA VAL A 214 -5.89 38.07 -10.39
C VAL A 214 -4.65 37.93 -9.44
N PRO A 215 -3.39 37.53 -9.86
CA PRO A 215 -2.81 37.43 -11.21
C PRO A 215 -2.05 36.13 -11.57
N THR A 216 -1.93 35.92 -12.88
CA THR A 216 -0.92 35.07 -13.52
C THR A 216 0.50 35.55 -13.18
N SER A 217 1.24 34.75 -12.41
CA SER A 217 2.69 34.92 -12.24
C SER A 217 3.41 34.31 -13.45
N GLN A 218 4.29 35.13 -14.02
CA GLN A 218 5.21 34.80 -15.11
C GLN A 218 6.19 33.69 -14.68
N TYR A 219 6.37 32.68 -15.53
CA TYR A 219 7.64 31.96 -15.65
C TYR A 219 7.92 31.70 -17.15
N ALA A 220 9.14 32.07 -17.54
CA ALA A 220 9.81 31.97 -18.84
C ALA A 220 9.44 33.01 -19.90
#